data_AF-A0A7J9WK99-F1
#
_entry.id   AF-A0A7J9WK99-F1
#
_cell.length_a   1.000
_cell.length_b   1.000
_cell.length_c   1.000
_cell.angle_alpha   90.00
_cell.angle_beta   90.00
_cell.angle_gamma   90.00
#
_symmetry.space_group_name_H-M   'P 1'
#
loop_
_entity.id
_entity.type
_entity.pdbx_description
1 polymer ?
#
loop_
_entity_poly.entity_id
_entity_poly.type
_entity_poly.pdbx_seq_one_letter_code
_entity_poly.pdbx_strand_id
1 'polypeptide(L)' 'MIVMFDAHCPRCNAIRLLPISRLRSLVNSPLGIEVTLECYCGAVFELLLGQGPAASFPGAPAGPADVSGRMSPSHR' A
#
# COMPACT_ATOMS: atom_id res chain seq x y z
N MET A 1 8.83 18.50 -3.51
CA MET A 1 8.72 17.25 -4.29
C MET A 1 7.26 16.89 -4.39
N ILE A 2 6.70 16.76 -5.60
CA ILE A 2 5.30 16.40 -5.81
C ILE A 2 5.26 14.90 -6.10
N VAL A 3 4.57 14.13 -5.25
CA VAL A 3 4.33 12.70 -5.49
C VAL A 3 3.09 12.57 -6.37
N MET A 4 3.27 11.94 -7.53
CA MET A 4 2.20 11.65 -8.48
C MET A 4 2.09 10.14 -8.68
N PHE A 5 0.87 9.66 -8.87
CA PHE A 5 0.59 8.27 -9.19
C PHE A 5 -0.52 8.19 -10.23
N ASP A 6 -0.53 7.12 -11.01
CA ASP A 6 -1.60 6.83 -11.94
C ASP A 6 -2.70 6.02 -11.26
N ALA A 7 -3.95 6.35 -11.60
CA ALA A 7 -5.13 5.61 -11.15
C ALA A 7 -6.17 5.55 -12.27
N HIS A 8 -6.76 4.38 -12.48
CA HIS A 8 -7.89 4.24 -13.39
C HIS A 8 -9.16 4.82 -12.75
N CYS A 9 -9.70 5.88 -13.35
CA CYS A 9 -10.95 6.47 -12.89
C CYS A 9 -12.12 5.80 -13.63
N PRO A 10 -13.02 5.06 -12.94
CA PRO A 10 -14.13 4.36 -13.58
C PRO A 10 -15.10 5.32 -14.29
N ARG A 11 -15.31 6.53 -13.76
CA ARG A 11 -16.17 7.55 -14.38
C ARG A 11 -15.59 8.15 -15.66
N CYS A 12 -14.28 8.36 -15.73
CA CYS A 12 -13.61 8.85 -16.94
C CYS A 12 -13.36 7.72 -17.95
N ASN A 13 -13.41 6.46 -17.49
CA ASN A 13 -12.95 5.29 -18.21
C ASN A 13 -11.53 5.47 -18.79
N ALA A 14 -10.63 6.04 -17.98
CA ALA A 14 -9.27 6.36 -18.38
C ALA A 14 -8.33 6.41 -17.17
N ILE A 15 -7.05 6.17 -17.43
CA ILE A 15 -5.97 6.37 -16.46
C ILE A 15 -5.74 7.87 -16.28
N ARG A 16 -5.64 8.31 -15.03
CA ARG A 16 -5.39 9.71 -14.64
C ARG A 16 -4.17 9.79 -13.73
N LEU A 17 -3.33 10.79 -13.96
CA LEU A 17 -2.24 11.14 -13.05
C LEU A 17 -2.78 12.03 -11.93
N LEU A 18 -2.78 11.51 -10.71
CA LEU A 18 -3.31 12.18 -9.53
C LEU A 18 -2.17 12.54 -8.56
N PRO A 19 -2.19 13.73 -7.95
CA PRO A 19 -1.31 14.07 -6.85
C PRO A 19 -1.77 13.39 -5.56
N ILE A 20 -0.85 13.24 -4.61
CA ILE A 20 -1.18 12.71 -3.26
C ILE A 20 -2.26 13.52 -2.52
N SER A 21 -2.46 14.79 -2.86
CA SER A 21 -3.54 15.63 -2.31
C SER A 21 -4.95 15.17 -2.69
N ARG A 22 -5.08 14.29 -3.70
CA ARG A 22 -6.36 13.66 -4.08
C ARG A 22 -6.66 12.35 -3.36
N LEU A 23 -5.73 11.89 -2.51
CA LEU A 23 -5.96 10.77 -1.62
C LEU A 23 -6.83 11.24 -0.45
N ARG A 24 -7.99 10.60 -0.30
CA ARG A 24 -8.98 10.91 0.74
C ARG A 24 -8.83 10.03 1.96
N SER A 25 -8.50 8.76 1.76
CA SER A 25 -8.29 7.79 2.82
C SER A 25 -7.27 6.74 2.39
N LEU A 26 -6.50 6.24 3.35
CA LEU A 26 -5.59 5.11 3.19
C LEU A 26 -5.67 4.28 4.48
N VAL A 27 -6.22 3.08 4.37
CA VAL A 27 -6.46 2.18 5.49
C VAL A 27 -5.78 0.86 5.20
N ASN A 28 -4.95 0.41 6.14
CA ASN A 28 -4.40 -0.93 6.09
C ASN A 28 -5.42 -1.90 6.70
N SER A 29 -6.01 -2.76 5.87
CA SER A 29 -6.98 -3.78 6.27
C SER A 29 -6.33 -5.18 6.20
N PRO A 30 -6.95 -6.20 6.83
CA PRO A 30 -6.50 -7.59 6.66
C PRO A 30 -6.54 -8.09 5.21
N LEU A 31 -7.29 -7.43 4.31
CA LEU A 31 -7.44 -7.80 2.91
C LEU A 31 -6.45 -7.08 1.99
N GLY A 32 -5.70 -6.12 2.51
CA GLY A 32 -4.81 -5.25 1.74
C GLY A 32 -4.95 -3.78 2.13
N ILE A 33 -4.32 -2.90 1.35
CA ILE A 33 -4.38 -1.45 1.57
C ILE A 33 -5.57 -0.91 0.77
N GLU A 34 -6.59 -0.46 1.48
CA GLU A 34 -7.74 0.23 0.93
C GLU A 34 -7.40 1.71 0.75
N VAL A 35 -7.60 2.22 -0.47
CA VAL A 35 -7.30 3.61 -0.82
C VAL A 35 -8.55 4.25 -1.42
N THR A 36 -8.99 5.36 -0.84
CA THR A 36 -10.07 6.18 -1.40
C THR A 36 -9.48 7.40 -2.09
N LEU A 37 -9.84 7.61 -3.35
CA LEU A 37 -9.30 8.66 -4.20
C LEU A 37 -10.40 9.56 -4.75
N GLU A 38 -10.05 10.80 -5.06
CA GLU A 38 -10.91 11.71 -5.83
C GLU A 38 -10.28 12.09 -7.18
N CYS A 39 -10.96 11.80 -8.27
CA CYS A 39 -10.54 12.21 -9.61
C CYS A 39 -10.86 13.69 -9.88
N TYR A 40 -10.18 14.30 -10.85
CA TYR A 40 -10.49 15.67 -11.33
C TYR A 40 -11.93 15.86 -11.84
N CYS A 41 -12.62 14.80 -12.25
CA CYS A 41 -14.03 14.85 -12.64
C CYS A 41 -14.99 14.85 -11.43
N GLY A 42 -14.46 14.91 -10.20
CA GLY A 42 -15.22 14.86 -8.95
C GLY A 42 -15.70 13.47 -8.55
N ALA A 43 -15.31 12.41 -9.27
CA ALA A 43 -15.61 11.03 -8.88
C ALA A 43 -14.76 10.61 -7.68
N VAL A 44 -15.41 10.08 -6.64
CA VAL A 44 -14.75 9.38 -5.55
C VAL A 44 -14.82 7.88 -5.82
N PHE A 45 -13.71 7.18 -5.70
CA PHE A 45 -13.63 5.74 -5.95
C PHE A 45 -12.58 5.09 -5.06
N GLU A 46 -12.73 3.78 -4.85
CA GLU A 46 -11.89 2.97 -3.99
C GLU A 46 -11.02 2.03 -4.81
N LEU A 47 -9.80 1.82 -4.34
CA LEU A 47 -8.84 0.87 -4.87
C LEU A 47 -8.36 -0.01 -3.71
N LEU A 48 -8.31 -1.32 -3.95
CA LEU A 48 -7.73 -2.26 -3.02
C LEU A 48 -6.38 -2.72 -3.57
N LEU A 49 -5.31 -2.32 -2.89
CA LEU A 49 -3.93 -2.67 -3.23
C LEU A 49 -3.49 -3.88 -2.41
N GLY A 50 -2.68 -4.74 -3.01
CA GLY A 50 -2.09 -5.89 -2.31
C GLY A 50 -2.90 -7.19 -2.38
N GLN A 51 -3.99 -7.25 -3.15
CA GLN A 51 -4.64 -8.51 -3.51
C GLN A 51 -3.96 -9.15 -4.72
N GLY A 52 -2.88 -9.87 -4.46
CA GLY A 52 -2.14 -10.70 -5.41
C GLY A 52 -1.07 -11.49 -4.64
N PRO A 53 -0.61 -12.67 -5.12
CA PRO A 53 0.51 -13.36 -4.47
C PRO A 53 1.64 -12.34 -4.34
N ALA A 54 2.17 -12.18 -3.13
CA ALA A 54 3.20 -11.20 -2.82
C ALA A 54 4.21 -11.13 -3.97
N ALA A 55 4.07 -10.11 -4.83
CA ALA A 55 5.10 -9.79 -5.78
C ALA A 55 6.22 -9.26 -4.90
N SER A 56 7.11 -10.17 -4.51
CA SER A 56 8.36 -9.87 -3.84
C SER A 56 8.98 -8.70 -4.58
N PHE A 57 8.91 -7.50 -4.02
CA PHE A 57 9.77 -6.41 -4.45
C PHE A 57 11.18 -6.84 -4.07
N PRO A 58 12.09 -7.13 -5.03
CA PRO A 58 13.46 -7.46 -4.69
C PRO A 58 14.14 -6.14 -4.33
N GLY A 59 14.11 -5.75 -3.04
CA GLY A 59 14.81 -4.54 -2.61
C GLY A 59 14.36 -3.87 -1.32
N ALA A 60 13.45 -4.44 -0.51
CA ALA A 60 13.27 -3.91 0.85
C ALA A 60 14.48 -4.34 1.70
N PRO A 61 15.27 -3.41 2.26
CA PRO A 61 16.41 -3.79 3.11
C PRO A 61 15.88 -4.51 4.35
N ALA A 62 16.42 -5.71 4.61
CA ALA A 62 16.18 -6.41 5.86
C ALA A 62 16.65 -5.51 7.00
N GLY A 63 15.70 -4.89 7.72
CA GLY A 63 15.98 -4.26 8.99
C GLY A 63 16.59 -5.29 9.94
N PRO A 64 17.51 -4.88 10.84
CA PRO A 64 18.18 -5.83 11.72
C PRO A 64 17.11 -6.43 12.65
N ALA A 65 16.95 -7.75 12.58
CA ALA A 65 16.28 -8.50 13.64
C ALA A 65 17.21 -8.45 14.86
N ASP A 66 17.07 -7.38 15.63
CA ASP A 66 17.67 -7.22 16.94
C ASP A 66 17.08 -8.25 17.91
N VAL A 67 17.95 -8.64 18.82
CA VAL A 67 17.90 -9.70 19.82
C VAL A 67 16.59 -9.75 20.64
N SER A 68 16.02 -10.94 20.82
CA SER A 68 15.26 -11.24 22.06
C SER A 68 15.05 -12.75 22.29
N GLY A 69 15.82 -13.30 23.23
CA GLY A 69 15.33 -14.22 24.26
C GLY A 69 15.01 -15.67 23.89
N ARG A 70 16.00 -16.56 24.02
CA ARG A 70 15.77 -17.91 24.57
C ARG A 70 17.06 -18.48 25.19
N MET A 71 17.26 -18.20 26.47
CA MET A 71 18.04 -19.05 27.36
C MET A 71 17.26 -20.36 27.53
N SER A 72 17.77 -21.47 26.97
CA SER A 72 17.36 -22.82 27.35
C SER A 72 18.32 -23.32 28.43
N PRO A 73 17.84 -23.71 29.63
CA PRO A 73 18.60 -24.60 30.50
C PRO A 73 18.28 -26.06 30.15
N SER A 74 19.24 -26.93 30.48
CA SER A 74 19.10 -28.37 30.72
C SER A 74 19.12 -29.32 29.51
N HIS A 75 20.27 -29.98 29.31
CA HIS A 75 20.44 -31.42 29.55
C HIS A 75 21.86 -31.90 29.17
N ARG A 76 22.73 -32.11 30.17
CA ARG A 76 23.56 -33.32 30.37
C ARG A 76 24.39 -33.19 31.63
#